data_AF-A0A529NXU8-F1
#
_entry.id   AF-A0A529NXU8-F1
#
_cell.length_a   1.000
_cell.length_b   1.000
_cell.length_c   1.000
_cell.angle_alpha   90.00
_cell.angle_beta   90.00
_cell.angle_gamma   90.00
#
_symmetry.space_group_name_H-M   'P 1'
#
loop_
_entity.id
_entity.type
_entity.pdbx_description
1 polymer ?
#
loop_
_entity_poly.entity_id
_entity_poly.type
_entity_poly.pdbx_seq_one_letter_code
_entity_poly.pdbx_strand_id
1 'polypeptide(L)' 'MAATKKTAVRKAKRGERIRQVAAIPFRLGPDGGIEVMLVTSRTTRRFIVPKGWPMKGKSG' A
#
# COMPACT_ATOMS: atom_id res chain seq x y z
N MET A 1 -10.54 -13.47 -12.73
CA MET A 1 -10.23 -12.10 -12.26
C MET A 1 -10.48 -11.86 -10.76
N ALA A 2 -11.48 -12.50 -10.11
CA ALA A 2 -11.82 -12.26 -8.70
C ALA A 2 -11.14 -13.17 -7.64
N ALA A 3 -10.52 -14.28 -8.06
CA ALA A 3 -10.08 -15.35 -7.14
C ALA A 3 -8.88 -14.97 -6.25
N THR A 4 -7.88 -14.26 -6.76
CA THR A 4 -6.65 -13.91 -6.02
C THR A 4 -6.90 -12.86 -4.94
N LYS A 5 -7.76 -11.85 -5.21
CA LYS A 5 -8.16 -10.87 -4.18
C LYS A 5 -8.92 -11.55 -3.04
N LYS A 6 -9.85 -12.47 -3.31
CA LYS A 6 -10.64 -13.16 -2.27
C LYS A 6 -9.76 -13.92 -1.26
N THR A 7 -8.71 -14.60 -1.74
CA THR A 7 -7.80 -15.35 -0.86
C THR A 7 -6.98 -14.44 0.06
N ALA A 8 -6.46 -13.33 -0.46
CA ALA A 8 -5.73 -12.36 0.35
C ALA A 8 -6.64 -11.68 1.39
N VAL A 9 -7.89 -11.31 1.05
CA VAL A 9 -8.85 -10.80 2.06
C VAL A 9 -9.02 -11.82 3.19
N ARG A 10 -9.22 -13.09 2.85
CA ARG A 10 -9.51 -14.16 3.83
C ARG A 10 -8.33 -14.42 4.75
N LYS A 11 -7.11 -14.45 4.21
CA LYS A 11 -5.88 -14.59 5.00
C LYS A 11 -5.69 -13.42 5.97
N ALA A 12 -5.96 -12.19 5.52
CA ALA A 12 -5.83 -10.99 6.35
C ALA A 12 -6.84 -11.01 7.49
N LYS A 13 -8.09 -11.44 7.22
CA LYS A 13 -9.12 -11.63 8.25
C LYS A 13 -8.76 -12.69 9.29
N ARG A 14 -7.93 -13.69 8.93
CA ARG A 14 -7.42 -14.71 9.86
C ARG A 14 -6.14 -14.27 10.60
N GLY A 15 -5.69 -13.02 10.43
CA GLY A 15 -4.49 -12.50 11.06
C GLY A 15 -3.18 -12.99 10.42
N GLU A 16 -3.24 -13.67 9.27
CA GLU A 16 -2.04 -14.11 8.57
C GLU A 16 -1.29 -12.92 7.95
N ARG A 17 0.04 -12.93 8.01
CA ARG A 17 0.86 -11.96 7.30
C ARG A 17 0.73 -12.16 5.79
N ILE A 18 0.39 -11.09 5.09
CA ILE A 18 0.32 -11.07 3.63
C ILE A 18 1.33 -10.06 3.13
N ARG A 19 2.07 -10.45 2.10
CA ARG A 19 2.95 -9.53 1.37
C ARG A 19 2.16 -8.31 0.91
N GLN A 20 2.66 -7.12 1.22
CA GLN A 20 2.17 -5.86 0.67
C GLN A 20 3.26 -5.25 -0.21
N VAL A 21 2.84 -4.47 -1.19
CA VAL A 21 3.70 -3.62 -2.01
C VAL A 21 3.27 -2.18 -1.83
N ALA A 22 4.23 -1.26 -1.83
CA ALA A 22 4.01 0.15 -1.56
C ALA A 22 4.76 1.02 -2.58
N ALA A 23 4.28 2.24 -2.75
CA ALA A 23 5.00 3.30 -3.46
C ALA A 23 5.39 4.38 -2.46
N ILE A 24 6.50 5.07 -2.73
CA ILE A 24 6.87 6.31 -2.04
C ILE A 24 6.78 7.43 -3.08
N PRO A 25 5.59 8.04 -3.27
CA PRO A 25 5.47 9.16 -4.18
C PRO A 25 6.20 10.36 -3.59
N PHE A 26 7.04 10.98 -4.40
CA PHE A 26 7.76 12.17 -4.00
C PHE A 26 7.70 13.23 -5.11
N ARG A 27 7.93 14.47 -4.72
CA ARG A 27 8.17 15.60 -5.63
C ARG A 27 9.27 16.47 -5.08
N LEU A 28 9.84 17.32 -5.94
CA LEU A 28 10.69 18.41 -5.48
C LEU A 28 9.81 19.58 -5.01
N GLY A 29 10.19 20.17 -3.88
CA GLY A 29 9.60 21.39 -3.34
C GLY A 29 10.10 22.64 -4.07
N PRO A 30 9.50 23.81 -3.79
CA PRO A 30 9.95 25.08 -4.36
C PRO A 30 11.43 25.43 -4.07
N ASP A 31 11.97 24.88 -2.98
CA ASP A 31 13.35 25.02 -2.53
C ASP A 31 14.28 23.89 -3.03
N GLY A 32 13.76 22.96 -3.84
CA GLY A 32 14.50 21.78 -4.30
C GLY A 32 14.55 20.62 -3.31
N GLY A 33 13.91 20.73 -2.14
CA GLY A 33 13.82 19.65 -1.15
C GLY A 33 12.92 18.50 -1.63
N ILE A 34 13.13 17.28 -1.12
CA ILE A 34 12.24 16.14 -1.42
C ILE A 34 11.04 16.19 -0.49
N GLU A 35 9.85 16.26 -1.08
CA GLU A 35 8.58 16.13 -0.36
C GLU A 35 7.95 14.77 -0.65
N VAL A 36 7.58 14.04 0.40
CA VAL A 36 6.97 12.70 0.30
C VAL A 36 5.47 12.79 0.57
N MET A 37 4.65 12.21 -0.32
CA MET A 37 3.21 12.13 -0.11
C MET A 37 2.86 10.97 0.83
N LEU A 38 2.25 11.31 1.96
CA LEU A 38 1.64 10.35 2.88
C LEU A 38 0.11 10.44 2.80
N VAL A 39 -0.56 9.34 3.13
CA VAL A 39 -2.02 9.28 3.29
C VAL A 39 -2.37 8.88 4.71
N THR A 40 -3.53 9.30 5.20
CA THR A 40 -4.04 8.85 6.49
C THR A 40 -4.88 7.59 6.31
N SER A 41 -4.61 6.57 7.12
CA SER A 41 -5.45 5.37 7.13
C SER A 41 -6.84 5.69 7.72
N ARG A 42 -7.91 5.09 7.18
CA ARG A 42 -9.29 5.40 7.60
C ARG A 42 -9.61 4.97 9.04
N THR A 43 -9.08 3.82 9.48
CA THR A 43 -9.46 3.24 10.78
C THR A 43 -8.55 3.72 11.91
N THR A 44 -7.23 3.58 11.75
CA THR A 44 -6.26 3.91 12.82
C THR A 44 -5.73 5.33 12.73
N ARG A 45 -6.12 6.10 11.69
CA ARG A 45 -5.72 7.49 11.44
C ARG A 45 -4.21 7.73 11.42
N ARG A 46 -3.42 6.68 11.19
CA ARG A 46 -1.96 6.78 11.03
C ARG A 46 -1.58 7.32 9.67
N PHE A 47 -0.53 8.11 9.61
CA PHE A 47 0.17 8.41 8.36
C PHE A 47 0.84 7.14 7.83
N ILE A 48 0.59 6.83 6.56
CA ILE A 48 1.14 5.68 5.86
C ILE A 48 1.52 6.08 4.43
N VAL A 49 2.42 5.32 3.83
CA VAL A 49 2.61 5.36 2.38
C VAL A 49 1.45 4.64 1.66
N PRO A 50 1.11 5.04 0.42
CA PRO A 50 0.19 4.27 -0.41
C PRO A 50 0.68 2.84 -0.57
N LYS A 51 -0.14 1.87 -0.15
CA LYS A 51 0.21 0.44 -0.16
C LYS A 51 -0.99 -0.44 -0.47
N GLY A 52 -0.72 -1.60 -1.06
CA GLY A 52 -1.75 -2.55 -1.49
C GLY A 52 -1.24 -3.99 -1.56
N TRP A 53 -2.07 -4.86 -2.13
CA TRP A 53 -1.70 -6.25 -2.37
C TRP A 53 -1.04 -6.41 -3.74
N PRO A 54 -0.12 -7.38 -3.88
CA PRO A 54 0.48 -7.70 -5.17
C PRO A 54 -0.58 -7.99 -6.24
N MET A 55 -0.37 -7.45 -7.42
CA MET A 55 -1.19 -7.75 -8.60
C MET A 55 -0.70 -9.03 -9.27
N LYS A 56 -1.61 -9.93 -9.64
CA LYS A 56 -1.25 -11.18 -10.34
C LYS A 56 -0.55 -10.84 -11.67
N GLY A 57 0.57 -11.50 -11.95
CA GLY A 57 1.32 -11.33 -13.20
C GLY A 57 2.10 -10.01 -13.27
N LYS A 58 2.23 -9.28 -12.15
CA LYS A 58 3.12 -8.14 -12.03
C LYS A 58 4.21 -8.50 -11.04
N SER A 59 5.45 -8.13 -11.39
CA SER A 59 6.51 -8.06 -10.39
C SER A 59 6.17 -6.99 -9.37
N GLY A 60 6.74 -7.13 -8.19
CA GLY A 60 6.75 -6.10 -7.16
C GLY A 60 7.77 -6.48 -6.12
#